data_AF-A0A1A8UHB1-F1
#
_entry.id   AF-A0A1A8UHB1-F1
#
_cell.length_a   1.000
_cell.length_b   1.000
_cell.length_c   1.000
_cell.angle_alpha   90.00
_cell.angle_beta   90.00
_cell.angle_gamma   90.00
#
_symmetry.space_group_name_H-M   'P 1'
#
loop_
_entity.id
_entity.type
_entity.pdbx_description
1 polymer ?
#
loop_
_entity_poly.entity_id
_entity_poly.type
_entity_poly.pdbx_seq_one_letter_code
_entity_poly.pdbx_strand_id
1 'polypeptide(L)'
;MKEGIQRQRIRNVVAARKYEKLVNDLLDCLEDKDLPWKFDHMATDLLALLLRDDHPLPPDAVLYFTQSIVHDSITIRKVAISAVAGILKQLKWPRKKVAMKPSEIVTLNIIPDHRFVHSSHFLWLWQLLCPLIRTALNNITVETYTDWGTCIATACSA
;
A
#
# COMPACT_ATOMS: atom_id res chain seq x y z
N MET A 1 -7.31 -36.02 11.45
CA MET A 1 -6.41 -34.92 10.98
C MET A 1 -6.93 -34.21 9.72
N LYS A 2 -7.34 -34.93 8.65
CA LYS A 2 -7.82 -34.32 7.38
C LYS A 2 -9.07 -33.43 7.53
N GLU A 3 -10.03 -33.83 8.36
CA GLU A 3 -11.25 -33.02 8.62
C GLU A 3 -10.96 -31.69 9.33
N GLY A 4 -9.97 -31.66 10.22
CA GLY A 4 -9.54 -30.43 10.91
C GLY A 4 -8.95 -29.40 9.95
N ILE A 5 -8.11 -29.87 9.01
CA ILE A 5 -7.54 -29.03 7.94
C ILE A 5 -8.64 -28.47 7.04
N GLN A 6 -9.61 -29.31 6.66
CA GLN A 6 -10.73 -28.87 5.83
C GLN A 6 -11.61 -27.82 6.53
N ARG A 7 -11.93 -28.03 7.81
CA ARG A 7 -12.66 -27.02 8.62
C ARG A 7 -11.86 -25.72 8.72
N GLN A 8 -10.55 -25.78 8.91
CA GLN A 8 -9.71 -24.57 8.95
C GLN A 8 -9.74 -23.82 7.62
N ARG A 9 -9.66 -24.52 6.49
CA ARG A 9 -9.74 -23.90 5.16
C ARG A 9 -11.07 -23.18 4.96
N ILE A 10 -12.18 -23.82 5.33
CA ILE A 10 -13.51 -23.19 5.24
C ILE A 10 -13.57 -21.96 6.13
N ARG A 11 -13.07 -22.03 7.37
CA ARG A 11 -13.03 -20.86 8.28
C ARG A 11 -12.20 -19.72 7.70
N ASN A 12 -11.04 -20.01 7.11
CA ASN A 12 -10.18 -19.00 6.51
C ASN A 12 -10.87 -18.31 5.32
N VAL A 13 -11.58 -19.06 4.47
CA VAL A 13 -12.36 -18.48 3.35
C VAL A 13 -13.48 -17.58 3.86
N VAL A 14 -14.21 -18.02 4.90
CA VAL A 14 -15.27 -17.20 5.50
C VAL A 14 -14.70 -15.94 6.15
N ALA A 15 -13.54 -16.03 6.81
CA ALA A 15 -12.87 -14.88 7.41
C ALA A 15 -12.41 -13.87 6.35
N ALA A 16 -11.84 -14.34 5.23
CA ALA A 16 -11.45 -13.48 4.11
C ALA A 16 -12.65 -12.72 3.53
N ARG A 17 -13.78 -13.40 3.31
CA ARG A 17 -15.02 -12.75 2.83
C ARG A 17 -15.56 -11.71 3.80
N LYS A 18 -15.46 -11.95 5.11
CA LYS A 18 -15.85 -10.97 6.13
C LYS A 18 -14.95 -9.74 6.11
N TYR A 19 -13.65 -9.94 5.91
CA TYR A 19 -12.69 -8.85 5.77
C TYR A 19 -13.00 -8.01 4.53
N GLU A 20 -13.17 -8.63 3.37
CA GLU A 20 -13.53 -7.93 2.12
C GLU A 20 -14.84 -7.15 2.27
N LYS A 21 -15.87 -7.78 2.85
CA LYS A 21 -17.15 -7.11 3.12
C LYS A 21 -16.97 -5.90 4.03
N LEU A 22 -16.19 -6.03 5.11
CA LEU A 22 -15.94 -4.93 6.04
C LEU A 22 -15.24 -3.76 5.35
N VAL A 23 -14.23 -4.03 4.51
CA VAL A 23 -13.53 -2.99 3.75
C VAL A 23 -14.50 -2.25 2.83
N ASN A 24 -15.33 -2.99 2.08
CA ASN A 24 -16.30 -2.37 1.17
C ASN A 24 -17.38 -1.58 1.92
N ASP A 25 -17.95 -2.13 3.00
CA ASP A 25 -18.94 -1.41 3.82
C ASP A 25 -18.37 -0.08 4.37
N LEU A 26 -17.07 -0.04 4.70
CA LEU A 26 -16.39 1.20 5.14
C LEU A 26 -16.19 2.19 3.99
N LEU A 27 -15.81 1.71 2.81
CA LEU A 27 -15.69 2.57 1.63
C LEU A 27 -17.03 3.19 1.24
N ASP A 28 -18.11 2.40 1.27
CA ASP A 28 -19.46 2.90 1.02
C ASP A 28 -19.85 4.03 1.99
N CYS A 29 -19.42 3.93 3.26
CA CYS A 29 -19.61 4.99 4.25
C CYS A 29 -18.77 6.23 3.92
N LEU A 30 -17.52 6.06 3.49
CA LEU A 30 -16.58 7.14 3.15
C LEU A 30 -16.95 7.88 1.87
N GLU A 31 -17.76 7.27 0.99
CA GLU A 31 -18.33 7.93 -0.19
C GLU A 31 -19.51 8.86 0.15
N ASP A 32 -20.11 8.73 1.33
CA ASP A 32 -21.23 9.56 1.76
C ASP A 32 -20.77 10.99 2.10
N LYS A 33 -21.21 11.95 1.28
CA LYS A 33 -20.87 13.37 1.44
C LYS A 33 -21.53 14.02 2.66
N ASP A 34 -22.62 13.44 3.16
CA ASP A 34 -23.32 13.93 4.34
C ASP A 34 -22.76 13.32 5.64
N LEU A 35 -21.74 12.44 5.55
CA LEU A 35 -21.09 11.84 6.69
C LEU A 35 -20.41 12.92 7.54
N PRO A 36 -20.77 13.06 8.83
CA PRO A 36 -20.12 14.04 9.69
C PRO A 36 -18.61 13.76 9.78
N TRP A 37 -17.79 14.81 9.68
CA TRP A 37 -16.31 14.73 9.60
C TRP A 37 -15.64 13.82 10.65
N LYS A 38 -16.22 13.70 11.85
CA LYS A 38 -15.69 12.82 12.92
C LYS A 38 -15.82 11.33 12.56
N PHE A 39 -16.90 10.96 11.87
CA PHE A 39 -17.13 9.59 11.41
C PHE A 39 -16.33 9.27 10.17
N ASP A 40 -16.16 10.24 9.27
CA ASP A 40 -15.23 10.14 8.13
C ASP A 40 -13.82 9.78 8.63
N HIS A 41 -13.28 10.59 9.55
CA HIS A 41 -11.98 10.31 10.15
C HIS A 41 -11.91 8.95 10.86
N MET A 42 -12.92 8.56 11.65
CA MET A 42 -12.95 7.25 12.32
C MET A 42 -12.99 6.09 11.33
N ALA A 43 -13.71 6.23 10.23
CA ALA A 43 -13.78 5.22 9.17
C ALA A 43 -12.44 5.14 8.43
N THR A 44 -11.77 6.27 8.17
CA THR A 44 -10.41 6.30 7.60
C THR A 44 -9.41 5.58 8.49
N ASP A 45 -9.42 5.85 9.80
CA ASP A 45 -8.53 5.20 10.78
C ASP A 45 -8.78 3.69 10.81
N LEU A 46 -10.05 3.28 10.85
CA LEU A 46 -10.41 1.86 10.85
C LEU A 46 -9.96 1.18 9.55
N LEU A 47 -10.17 1.82 8.40
CA LEU A 47 -9.72 1.31 7.11
C LEU A 47 -8.19 1.19 7.06
N ALA A 48 -7.45 2.13 7.64
CA ALA A 48 -5.99 2.10 7.68
C ALA A 48 -5.47 0.97 8.57
N LEU A 49 -6.15 0.66 9.67
CA LEU A 49 -5.81 -0.49 10.53
C LEU A 49 -6.05 -1.85 9.85
N LEU A 50 -6.88 -1.90 8.80
CA LEU A 50 -7.12 -3.12 8.02
C LEU A 50 -5.99 -3.43 7.02
N LEU A 51 -5.01 -2.53 6.85
CA LEU A 51 -3.82 -2.77 6.03
C LEU A 51 -2.98 -3.94 6.56
N ARG A 52 -2.99 -5.04 5.81
CA ARG A 52 -2.22 -6.25 6.11
C ARG A 52 -1.08 -6.45 5.14
N ASP A 53 0.10 -6.83 5.64
CA ASP A 53 1.26 -7.10 4.77
C ASP A 53 1.04 -8.33 3.84
N ASP A 54 0.19 -9.28 4.23
CA ASP A 54 -0.01 -10.56 3.53
C ASP A 54 -1.21 -10.57 2.57
N HIS A 55 -2.05 -9.54 2.61
CA HIS A 55 -3.25 -9.46 1.78
C HIS A 55 -3.40 -8.05 1.21
N PRO A 56 -3.28 -7.88 -0.12
CA PRO A 56 -3.38 -6.55 -0.73
C PRO A 56 -4.76 -5.95 -0.53
N LEU A 57 -4.84 -4.63 -0.41
CA LEU A 57 -6.13 -3.96 -0.35
C LEU A 57 -6.87 -4.05 -1.68
N PRO A 58 -8.22 -4.01 -1.65
CA PRO A 58 -9.01 -3.77 -2.84
C PRO A 58 -8.58 -2.48 -3.55
N PRO A 59 -8.63 -2.43 -4.90
CA PRO A 59 -8.25 -1.25 -5.67
C PRO A 59 -8.95 0.04 -5.23
N ASP A 60 -10.21 -0.04 -4.81
CA ASP A 60 -11.01 1.11 -4.36
C ASP A 60 -10.45 1.72 -3.07
N ALA A 61 -9.99 0.88 -2.15
CA ALA A 61 -9.35 1.36 -0.92
C ALA A 61 -7.97 1.97 -1.19
N VAL A 62 -7.21 1.40 -2.13
CA VAL A 62 -5.96 2.02 -2.60
C VAL A 62 -6.27 3.40 -3.19
N LEU A 63 -7.27 3.49 -4.06
CA LEU A 63 -7.69 4.75 -4.68
C LEU A 63 -8.06 5.79 -3.62
N TYR A 64 -8.92 5.42 -2.66
CA TYR A 64 -9.30 6.27 -1.54
C TYR A 64 -8.06 6.83 -0.81
N PHE A 65 -7.13 5.97 -0.37
CA PHE A 65 -5.93 6.45 0.32
C PHE A 65 -5.07 7.35 -0.54
N THR A 66 -4.89 7.03 -1.82
CA THR A 66 -4.10 7.88 -2.73
C THR A 66 -4.70 9.26 -2.95
N GLN A 67 -6.03 9.37 -2.98
CA GLN A 67 -6.74 10.65 -3.09
C GLN A 67 -6.74 11.41 -1.76
N SER A 68 -6.86 10.71 -0.63
CA SER A 68 -6.89 11.30 0.71
C SER A 68 -5.58 11.93 1.17
N ILE A 69 -4.47 11.73 0.44
CA ILE A 69 -3.18 12.41 0.66
C ILE A 69 -3.32 13.95 0.61
N VAL A 70 -4.26 14.46 -0.18
CA VAL A 70 -4.51 15.89 -0.39
C VAL A 70 -5.83 16.35 0.22
N HIS A 71 -6.39 15.56 1.13
CA HIS A 71 -7.65 15.85 1.80
C HIS A 71 -7.60 17.13 2.64
N ASP A 72 -8.69 17.89 2.75
CA ASP A 72 -8.72 19.16 3.50
C ASP A 72 -8.39 18.98 4.99
N SER A 73 -8.77 17.83 5.57
CA SER A 73 -8.40 17.47 6.94
C SER A 73 -6.96 16.97 7.02
N ILE A 74 -6.12 17.71 7.76
CA ILE A 74 -4.75 17.32 8.04
C ILE A 74 -4.62 15.94 8.71
N THR A 75 -5.59 15.55 9.55
CA THR A 75 -5.53 14.25 10.24
C THR A 75 -5.70 13.10 9.25
N ILE A 76 -6.67 13.22 8.34
CA ILE A 76 -6.90 12.25 7.27
C ILE A 76 -5.69 12.15 6.35
N ARG A 77 -5.05 13.27 6.01
CA ARG A 77 -3.82 13.27 5.20
C ARG A 77 -2.71 12.46 5.86
N LYS A 78 -2.49 12.60 7.17
CA LYS A 78 -1.46 11.85 7.91
C LYS A 78 -1.73 10.34 7.88
N VAL A 79 -2.98 9.96 8.11
CA VAL A 79 -3.42 8.55 8.05
C VAL A 79 -3.23 8.00 6.64
N ALA A 80 -3.62 8.76 5.61
CA ALA A 80 -3.43 8.38 4.21
C ALA A 80 -1.95 8.20 3.83
N ILE A 81 -1.06 9.10 4.27
CA ILE A 81 0.38 8.99 4.03
C ILE A 81 0.95 7.71 4.67
N SER A 82 0.54 7.40 5.90
CA SER A 82 0.91 6.15 6.58
C SER A 82 0.38 4.92 5.86
N ALA A 83 -0.88 4.95 5.44
CA ALA A 83 -1.53 3.88 4.69
C ALA A 83 -0.82 3.60 3.35
N VAL A 84 -0.47 4.66 2.62
CA VAL A 84 0.28 4.57 1.36
C VAL A 84 1.64 3.92 1.58
N ALA A 85 2.31 4.17 2.71
CA ALA A 85 3.57 3.48 3.02
C ALA A 85 3.40 1.94 3.07
N GLY A 86 2.31 1.48 3.69
CA GLY A 86 1.93 0.06 3.74
C GLY A 86 1.58 -0.50 2.37
N ILE A 87 0.81 0.24 1.56
CA ILE A 87 0.48 -0.14 0.18
C ILE A 87 1.75 -0.27 -0.66
N LEU A 88 2.66 0.69 -0.60
CA LEU A 88 3.93 0.65 -1.32
C LEU A 88 4.80 -0.54 -0.88
N LYS A 89 4.72 -0.93 0.40
CA LYS A 89 5.39 -2.13 0.92
C LYS A 89 4.78 -3.41 0.35
N GLN A 90 3.46 -3.52 0.24
CA GLN A 90 2.78 -4.66 -0.41
C GLN A 90 3.20 -4.82 -1.88
N LEU A 91 3.47 -3.71 -2.56
CA LEU A 91 3.86 -3.70 -3.97
C LEU A 91 5.33 -4.06 -4.24
N LYS A 92 6.16 -4.16 -3.18
CA LYS A 92 7.55 -4.57 -3.34
C LYS A 92 7.64 -6.00 -3.85
N TRP A 93 8.26 -6.16 -5.02
CA TRP A 93 8.60 -7.47 -5.56
C TRP A 93 9.55 -8.23 -4.62
N PRO A 94 9.28 -9.50 -4.29
CA PRO A 94 10.23 -10.35 -3.56
C PRO A 94 11.50 -10.54 -4.39
N ARG A 95 12.53 -9.76 -4.10
CA ARG A 95 13.84 -9.91 -4.75
C ARG A 95 14.50 -11.18 -4.24
N LYS A 96 14.70 -12.17 -5.12
CA LYS A 96 15.47 -13.38 -4.80
C LYS A 96 16.90 -12.96 -4.45
N LYS A 97 17.30 -13.13 -3.19
CA LYS A 97 18.69 -12.92 -2.77
C LYS A 97 19.52 -14.09 -3.28
N VAL A 98 20.41 -13.83 -4.23
CA VAL A 98 21.36 -14.82 -4.75
C VAL A 98 22.68 -14.61 -4.02
N ALA A 99 23.20 -15.67 -3.39
CA ALA A 99 24.56 -15.64 -2.83
C ALA A 99 25.55 -15.61 -3.99
N MET A 100 26.18 -14.46 -4.22
CA MET A 100 27.17 -14.25 -5.29
C MET A 100 28.58 -14.19 -4.71
N LYS A 101 29.56 -14.71 -5.45
CA LYS A 101 30.97 -14.57 -5.08
C LYS A 101 31.50 -13.18 -5.51
N PRO A 102 32.47 -12.57 -4.79
CA PRO A 102 32.98 -11.23 -5.12
C PRO A 102 33.49 -11.07 -6.56
N SER A 103 34.00 -12.14 -7.18
CA SER A 103 34.47 -12.17 -8.57
C SER A 103 33.35 -12.01 -9.61
N GLU A 104 32.09 -12.32 -9.27
CA GLU A 104 30.93 -12.24 -10.16
C GLU A 104 30.29 -10.84 -10.17
N ILE A 105 30.64 -9.98 -9.21
CA ILE A 105 30.14 -8.60 -9.10
C ILE A 105 30.75 -7.72 -10.20
N VAL A 106 32.02 -7.95 -10.55
CA VAL A 106 32.76 -7.16 -11.54
C VAL A 106 32.20 -7.36 -12.94
N THR A 107 31.74 -8.56 -13.27
CA THR A 107 31.14 -8.88 -14.58
C THR A 107 29.73 -8.31 -14.76
N LEU A 108 28.97 -8.09 -13.68
CA LEU A 108 27.61 -7.52 -13.75
C LEU A 108 27.60 -5.99 -13.89
N ASN A 109 28.59 -5.27 -13.38
CA ASN A 109 28.67 -3.81 -13.50
C ASN A 109 28.96 -3.31 -14.93
N ILE A 110 29.35 -4.20 -15.85
CA ILE A 110 29.67 -3.85 -17.24
C ILE A 110 28.43 -3.94 -18.15
N ILE A 111 27.35 -4.58 -17.70
CA ILE A 111 26.10 -4.69 -18.45
C ILE A 111 25.06 -3.82 -17.74
N PRO A 112 24.66 -2.65 -18.27
CA PRO A 112 23.47 -1.96 -17.76
C PRO A 112 22.31 -2.95 -17.87
N ASP A 113 21.70 -3.32 -16.75
CA ASP A 113 20.74 -4.42 -16.70
C ASP A 113 19.41 -4.01 -17.37
N HIS A 114 19.41 -4.06 -18.70
CA HIS A 114 18.27 -3.82 -19.57
C HIS A 114 17.11 -4.80 -19.33
N ARG A 115 17.29 -5.88 -18.55
CA ARG A 115 16.23 -6.86 -18.25
C ARG A 115 15.19 -6.34 -17.26
N PHE A 116 15.50 -5.29 -16.48
CA PHE A 116 14.54 -4.73 -15.53
C PHE A 116 13.56 -3.73 -16.17
N VAL A 117 13.90 -3.13 -17.30
CA VAL A 117 13.10 -2.05 -17.93
C VAL A 117 11.88 -2.60 -18.70
N HIS A 118 11.87 -3.90 -19.04
CA HIS A 118 10.84 -4.52 -19.89
C HIS A 118 9.84 -5.43 -19.14
N SER A 119 9.88 -5.51 -17.81
CA SER A 119 8.87 -6.28 -17.08
C SER A 119 7.56 -5.49 -17.02
N SER A 120 6.45 -6.10 -17.44
CA SER A 120 5.09 -5.53 -17.33
C SER A 120 4.76 -5.05 -15.91
N HIS A 121 5.31 -5.72 -14.90
CA HIS A 121 5.15 -5.36 -13.49
C HIS A 121 5.89 -4.07 -13.12
N PHE A 122 7.09 -3.85 -13.66
CA PHE A 122 7.84 -2.60 -13.44
C PHE A 122 7.10 -1.41 -14.05
N LEU A 123 6.58 -1.59 -15.27
CA LEU A 123 5.79 -0.56 -15.95
C LEU A 123 4.54 -0.18 -15.15
N TRP A 124 3.82 -1.17 -14.65
CA TRP A 124 2.60 -0.96 -13.85
C TRP A 124 2.90 -0.25 -12.52
N LEU A 125 3.95 -0.68 -11.82
CA LEU A 125 4.38 -0.07 -10.56
C LEU A 125 4.85 1.38 -10.77
N TRP A 126 5.53 1.66 -11.87
CA TRP A 126 5.95 3.00 -12.26
C TRP A 126 4.76 3.91 -12.60
N GLN A 127 3.75 3.38 -13.30
CA GLN A 127 2.50 4.09 -13.60
C GLN A 127 1.73 4.47 -12.34
N LEU A 128 1.79 3.66 -11.28
CA LEU A 128 1.19 3.97 -9.99
C LEU A 128 2.03 4.95 -9.15
N LEU A 129 3.34 4.75 -9.09
CA LEU A 129 4.24 5.55 -8.26
C LEU A 129 4.42 6.98 -8.76
N CYS A 130 4.52 7.20 -10.08
CA CYS A 130 4.74 8.52 -10.64
C CYS A 130 3.66 9.55 -10.26
N PRO A 131 2.35 9.27 -10.43
CA PRO A 131 1.32 10.21 -10.01
C PRO A 131 1.33 10.38 -8.49
N LEU A 132 1.57 9.33 -7.71
CA LEU A 132 1.67 9.42 -6.25
C LEU A 132 2.78 10.37 -5.79
N ILE A 133 4.00 10.18 -6.31
CA ILE A 133 5.15 11.03 -5.98
C ILE A 133 4.89 12.47 -6.44
N ARG A 134 4.30 12.68 -7.62
CA ARG A 134 3.95 14.01 -8.11
C ARG A 134 2.92 14.69 -7.19
N THR A 135 1.86 13.98 -6.81
CA THR A 135 0.84 14.47 -5.89
C THR A 135 1.45 14.79 -4.53
N ALA A 136 2.32 13.92 -4.02
CA ALA A 136 3.07 14.13 -2.78
C ALA A 136 3.87 15.43 -2.82
N LEU A 137 4.77 15.58 -3.80
CA LEU A 137 5.66 16.73 -3.91
C LEU A 137 4.90 18.05 -4.07
N ASN A 138 3.77 18.05 -4.77
CA ASN A 138 2.94 19.24 -4.97
C ASN A 138 2.12 19.65 -3.75
N ASN A 139 1.91 18.74 -2.78
CA ASN A 139 1.01 18.96 -1.65
C ASN A 139 1.69 18.76 -0.29
N ILE A 140 3.01 18.62 -0.21
CA ILE A 140 3.74 18.57 1.07
C ILE A 140 3.48 19.86 1.83
N THR A 141 3.07 19.72 3.09
CA THR A 141 2.93 20.82 4.03
C THR A 141 3.85 20.61 5.23
N VAL A 142 4.08 21.66 6.02
CA VAL A 142 4.96 21.59 7.20
C VAL A 142 4.50 20.53 8.19
N GLU A 143 3.17 20.37 8.31
CA GLU A 143 2.53 19.43 9.24
C GLU A 143 2.65 17.97 8.81
N THR A 144 2.87 17.71 7.51
CA THR A 144 2.97 16.36 6.92
C THR A 144 4.39 15.96 6.52
N TYR A 145 5.35 16.88 6.61
CA TYR A 145 6.74 16.66 6.16
C TYR A 145 7.38 15.43 6.81
N THR A 146 7.21 15.26 8.12
CA THR A 146 7.75 14.10 8.85
C THR A 146 7.06 12.79 8.49
N ASP A 147 5.75 12.85 8.22
CA ASP A 147 4.95 11.69 7.82
C ASP A 147 5.42 11.19 6.45
N TRP A 148 5.71 12.10 5.52
CA TRP A 148 6.30 11.76 4.22
C TRP A 148 7.69 11.13 4.32
N GLY A 149 8.56 11.68 5.17
CA GLY A 149 9.87 11.09 5.42
C GLY A 149 9.76 9.65 5.94
N THR A 150 8.83 9.42 6.86
CA THR A 150 8.54 8.08 7.42
C THR A 150 7.92 7.16 6.37
N CYS A 151 7.01 7.66 5.54
CA CYS A 151 6.37 6.92 4.46
C CYS A 151 7.42 6.38 3.48
N ILE A 152 8.32 7.25 3.00
CA ILE A 152 9.40 6.87 2.09
C ILE A 152 10.34 5.87 2.76
N ALA A 153 10.75 6.11 4.02
CA ALA A 153 11.62 5.20 4.75
C ALA A 153 10.99 3.81 4.90
N THR A 154 9.71 3.74 5.27
CA THR A 154 8.94 2.49 5.41
C THR A 154 8.81 1.79 4.06
N ALA A 155 8.41 2.53 3.03
CA ALA A 155 8.32 2.04 1.67
C ALA A 155 9.67 1.61 1.11
N CYS A 156 10.81 2.07 1.64
CA CYS A 156 12.17 1.64 1.26
C CYS A 156 12.72 0.51 2.14
N SER A 157 12.30 0.37 3.40
CA SER A 157 12.75 -0.65 4.35
C SER A 157 12.44 -2.09 3.88
N ALA A 158 13.43 -2.98 3.98
CA ALA A 158 13.47 -4.31 3.33
C ALA A 158 12.91 -5.44 4.18
#